data_AF-A0A4R3GP36-F1
#
_entry.id   AF-A0A4R3GP36-F1
#
_cell.length_a   1.000
_cell.length_b   1.000
_cell.length_c   1.000
_cell.angle_alpha   90.00
_cell.angle_beta   90.00
_cell.angle_gamma   90.00
#
_symmetry.space_group_name_H-M   'P 1'
#
loop_
_entity.id
_entity.type
_entity.pdbx_description
1 polymer ?
#
loop_
_entity_poly.entity_id
_entity_poly.type
_entity_poly.pdbx_seq_one_letter_code
_entity_poly.pdbx_strand_id
1 'polypeptide(L)'
;MFIQVQDRFFNPKARNIPDYMLTEPEYDGGPTPQFDNPGENKPVGSGWVAQQWNPAVRARYQALLKALAEKFDGQVYGINLPETSIDLDPKNEPKGFSCDTYFSAEMENLAFARRVFEKSLVVQYVNFWPCEWENDHNYMSRLFDYAEKNNVGLGGPDIVPTARRR
;
A
#
# COMPACT_ATOMS: atom_id res chain seq x y z
N MET A 1 17.41 -12.65 3.28
CA MET A 1 17.01 -11.62 2.31
C MET A 1 15.51 -11.39 2.37
N PHE A 2 15.05 -10.13 2.27
CA PHE A 2 13.64 -9.73 2.14
C PHE A 2 13.48 -8.88 0.87
N ILE A 3 12.32 -8.94 0.24
CA ILE A 3 11.94 -8.04 -0.85
C ILE A 3 10.95 -7.02 -0.30
N GLN A 4 11.22 -5.73 -0.47
CA GLN A 4 10.25 -4.68 -0.17
C GLN A 4 9.79 -4.05 -1.48
N VAL A 5 8.49 -4.11 -1.73
CA VAL A 5 7.87 -3.44 -2.87
C VAL A 5 7.41 -2.05 -2.41
N GLN A 6 7.52 -1.05 -3.27
CA GLN A 6 7.05 0.30 -3.02
C GLN A 6 6.26 0.82 -4.22
N ASP A 7 5.13 1.44 -3.94
CA ASP A 7 4.30 2.19 -4.90
C ASP A 7 4.01 3.63 -4.42
N ARG A 8 4.59 3.98 -3.26
CA ARG A 8 4.61 5.30 -2.64
C ARG A 8 6.02 5.88 -2.77
N PHE A 9 6.07 7.14 -3.16
CA PHE A 9 7.29 7.88 -3.41
C PHE A 9 7.21 9.21 -2.65
N PHE A 10 8.31 9.60 -2.00
CA PHE A 10 8.40 10.83 -1.18
C PHE A 10 9.32 11.88 -1.82
N ASN A 11 9.32 11.91 -3.15
CA ASN A 11 10.05 12.89 -3.95
C ASN A 11 9.13 13.34 -5.09
N PRO A 12 8.92 14.65 -5.30
CA PRO A 12 8.05 15.17 -6.36
C PRO A 12 8.47 14.75 -7.78
N LYS A 13 9.74 14.37 -7.97
CA LYS A 13 10.29 13.91 -9.24
C LYS A 13 10.27 12.39 -9.40
N ALA A 14 9.95 11.64 -8.35
CA ALA A 14 9.97 10.18 -8.37
C ALA A 14 8.60 9.62 -8.77
N ARG A 15 8.37 9.47 -10.08
CA ARG A 15 7.22 8.74 -10.64
C ARG A 15 7.67 7.36 -11.10
N ASN A 16 8.14 6.53 -10.19
CA ASN A 16 8.80 5.26 -10.52
C ASN A 16 7.80 4.13 -10.79
N ILE A 17 6.80 4.41 -11.62
CA ILE A 17 5.94 3.40 -12.23
C ILE A 17 6.28 3.29 -13.73
N PRO A 18 5.93 2.20 -14.40
CA PRO A 18 6.19 2.08 -15.84
C PRO A 18 5.63 3.25 -16.67
N ASP A 19 6.43 3.79 -17.60
CA ASP A 19 6.11 4.99 -18.38
C ASP A 19 4.78 4.90 -19.14
N TYR A 20 4.41 3.72 -19.62
CA TYR A 20 3.15 3.52 -20.34
C TYR A 20 1.93 3.85 -19.45
N MET A 21 2.01 3.62 -18.14
CA MET A 21 0.93 3.97 -17.20
C MET A 21 0.73 5.48 -17.04
N LEU A 22 1.73 6.28 -17.40
CA LEU A 22 1.63 7.74 -17.32
C LEU A 22 0.87 8.33 -18.51
N THR A 23 0.73 7.58 -19.60
CA THR A 23 0.26 8.09 -20.90
C THR A 23 -0.96 7.35 -21.44
N GLU A 24 -1.08 6.05 -21.16
CA GLU A 24 -2.19 5.25 -21.65
C GLU A 24 -3.48 5.54 -20.84
N PRO A 25 -4.63 5.76 -21.52
CA PRO A 25 -5.85 6.25 -20.86
C PRO A 25 -6.40 5.34 -19.75
N GLU A 26 -6.21 4.03 -19.85
CA GLU A 26 -6.74 3.06 -18.88
C GLU A 26 -6.16 3.19 -17.48
N TYR A 27 -4.97 3.79 -17.35
CA TYR A 27 -4.30 3.99 -16.06
C TYR A 27 -4.64 5.34 -15.41
N ASP A 28 -5.45 6.19 -16.05
CA ASP A 28 -5.87 7.51 -15.54
C ASP A 28 -4.67 8.34 -15.01
N GLY A 29 -3.55 8.27 -15.73
CA GLY A 29 -2.30 8.97 -15.39
C GLY A 29 -1.36 8.22 -14.45
N GLY A 30 -1.79 7.11 -13.83
CA GLY A 30 -0.95 6.16 -13.11
C GLY A 30 -0.83 6.45 -11.60
N PRO A 31 -0.03 7.44 -11.15
CA PRO A 31 0.01 7.86 -9.77
C PRO A 31 -0.78 9.16 -9.56
N THR A 32 -1.12 9.45 -8.31
CA THR A 32 -1.66 10.74 -7.87
C THR A 32 -0.67 11.41 -6.92
N PRO A 33 -0.64 12.75 -6.83
CA PRO A 33 0.12 13.43 -5.79
C PRO A 33 -0.35 12.99 -4.41
N GLN A 34 0.61 12.75 -3.53
CA GLN A 34 0.36 12.61 -2.10
C GLN A 34 1.23 13.60 -1.33
N PHE A 35 0.76 13.96 -0.14
CA PHE A 35 1.45 14.85 0.76
C PHE A 35 1.98 14.07 1.96
N ASP A 36 3.07 14.54 2.53
CA ASP A 36 3.54 14.09 3.82
C ASP A 36 3.44 15.29 4.74
N ASN A 37 2.65 15.14 5.81
CA ASN A 37 2.52 16.14 6.86
C ASN A 37 3.26 15.66 8.11
N PRO A 38 4.59 15.84 8.18
CA PRO A 38 5.41 15.25 9.24
C PRO A 38 5.30 15.97 10.61
N GLY A 39 4.27 16.81 10.80
CA GLY A 39 3.96 17.57 12.01
C GLY A 39 4.19 19.08 11.90
N GLU A 40 3.78 19.82 12.93
CA GLU A 40 3.91 21.28 13.00
C GLU A 40 5.35 21.76 12.74
N ASN A 41 5.47 22.85 11.98
CA ASN A 41 6.74 23.51 11.61
C ASN A 41 7.70 22.72 10.70
N LYS A 42 7.26 21.59 10.13
CA LYS A 42 8.03 20.91 9.07
C LYS A 42 7.45 21.22 7.69
N PRO A 43 8.31 21.29 6.66
CA PRO A 43 7.82 21.46 5.29
C PRO A 43 6.99 20.25 4.89
N VAL A 44 5.84 20.51 4.26
CA VAL A 44 5.01 19.47 3.64
C VAL A 44 5.86 18.73 2.62
N GLY A 45 6.11 17.45 2.88
CA GLY A 45 6.69 16.56 1.90
C GLY A 45 5.68 16.33 0.79
N SER A 46 6.14 16.07 -0.41
CA SER A 46 5.25 15.73 -1.52
C SER A 46 5.88 14.65 -2.38
N GLY A 47 5.01 13.83 -2.95
CA GLY A 47 5.41 12.76 -3.83
C GLY A 47 4.21 12.13 -4.49
N TRP A 48 4.25 10.81 -4.64
CA TRP A 48 3.33 10.10 -5.51
C TRP A 48 2.90 8.78 -4.89
N VAL A 49 1.63 8.42 -5.03
CA VAL A 49 1.12 7.07 -4.76
C VAL A 49 0.51 6.53 -6.05
N ALA A 50 0.82 5.27 -6.40
CA ALA A 50 0.11 4.58 -7.47
C ALA A 50 -1.39 4.47 -7.16
N GLN A 51 -2.25 4.70 -8.15
CA GLN A 51 -3.70 4.68 -7.97
C GLN A 51 -4.22 3.23 -7.85
N GLN A 52 -3.98 2.54 -6.74
CA GLN A 52 -4.36 1.13 -6.56
C GLN A 52 -5.89 0.89 -6.63
N TRP A 53 -6.71 1.92 -6.39
CA TRP A 53 -8.15 1.87 -6.63
C TRP A 53 -8.52 1.74 -8.11
N ASN A 54 -7.64 2.16 -9.04
CA ASN A 54 -7.78 1.87 -10.46
C ASN A 54 -7.44 0.39 -10.73
N PRO A 55 -8.40 -0.44 -11.21
CA PRO A 55 -8.15 -1.86 -11.46
C PRO A 55 -7.03 -2.13 -12.48
N ALA A 56 -6.82 -1.26 -13.47
CA ALA A 56 -5.76 -1.44 -14.46
C ALA A 56 -4.36 -1.25 -13.83
N VAL A 57 -4.21 -0.25 -12.96
CA VAL A 57 -2.98 -0.04 -12.18
C VAL A 57 -2.75 -1.23 -11.24
N ARG A 58 -3.78 -1.64 -10.50
CA ARG A 58 -3.72 -2.78 -9.57
C ARG A 58 -3.33 -4.08 -10.26
N ALA A 59 -3.88 -4.35 -11.45
CA ALA A 59 -3.56 -5.55 -12.22
C ALA A 59 -2.06 -5.63 -12.56
N ARG A 60 -1.41 -4.49 -12.87
CA ARG A 60 0.03 -4.45 -13.16
C ARG A 60 0.87 -4.61 -11.89
N TYR A 61 0.43 -4.06 -10.77
CA TYR A 61 1.06 -4.32 -9.48
C TYR A 61 1.00 -5.80 -9.10
N GLN A 62 -0.15 -6.45 -9.25
CA GLN A 62 -0.30 -7.89 -9.02
C GLN A 62 0.52 -8.73 -10.01
N ALA A 63 0.66 -8.30 -11.26
CA ALA A 63 1.56 -8.93 -12.22
C ALA A 63 3.03 -8.88 -11.76
N LEU A 64 3.48 -7.74 -11.19
CA LEU A 64 4.80 -7.63 -10.57
C LEU A 64 4.95 -8.59 -9.39
N LEU A 65 3.98 -8.64 -8.48
CA LEU A 65 3.99 -9.58 -7.34
C LEU A 65 4.11 -11.04 -7.80
N LYS A 66 3.34 -11.42 -8.83
CA LYS A 66 3.40 -12.76 -9.41
C LYS A 66 4.78 -13.06 -9.99
N ALA A 67 5.35 -12.15 -10.77
CA ALA A 67 6.67 -12.33 -11.35
C ALA A 67 7.78 -12.43 -10.29
N LEU A 68 7.67 -11.67 -9.20
CA LEU A 68 8.59 -11.78 -8.05
C LEU A 68 8.44 -13.13 -7.36
N ALA A 69 7.22 -13.63 -7.15
CA ALA A 69 6.98 -14.92 -6.54
C ALA A 69 7.53 -16.07 -7.40
N GLU A 70 7.25 -16.08 -8.71
CA GLU A 70 7.77 -17.08 -9.65
C GLU A 70 9.31 -17.18 -9.61
N LYS A 71 9.99 -16.06 -9.34
CA LYS A 71 11.44 -16.00 -9.30
C LYS A 71 12.04 -16.28 -7.92
N PHE A 72 11.39 -15.85 -6.85
CA PHE A 72 12.00 -15.74 -5.52
C PHE A 72 11.26 -16.45 -4.39
N ASP A 73 10.03 -16.95 -4.60
CA ASP A 73 9.29 -17.63 -3.53
C ASP A 73 10.05 -18.87 -3.03
N GLY A 74 10.21 -18.96 -1.70
CA GLY A 74 11.02 -19.97 -1.03
C GLY A 74 12.55 -19.75 -1.09
N GLN A 75 13.02 -18.72 -1.80
CA GLN A 75 14.45 -18.31 -1.80
C GLN A 75 14.70 -17.10 -0.91
N VAL A 76 13.70 -16.23 -0.75
CA VAL A 76 13.71 -15.11 0.20
C VAL A 76 12.93 -15.47 1.45
N TYR A 77 13.26 -14.84 2.57
CA TYR A 77 12.51 -15.04 3.81
C TYR A 77 11.08 -14.50 3.71
N GLY A 78 10.91 -13.39 2.99
CA GLY A 78 9.61 -12.80 2.81
C GLY A 78 9.58 -11.62 1.85
N ILE A 79 8.36 -11.19 1.59
CA ILE A 79 8.02 -9.96 0.89
C ILE A 79 7.28 -9.04 1.85
N ASN A 80 7.60 -7.74 1.78
CA ASN A 80 6.90 -6.70 2.49
C ASN A 80 6.16 -5.79 1.52
N LEU A 81 4.87 -5.61 1.76
CA LEU A 81 4.01 -4.73 0.99
C LEU A 81 4.08 -3.28 1.50
N PRO A 82 3.83 -2.30 0.62
CA PRO A 82 3.84 -0.87 0.95
C PRO A 82 2.89 -0.49 2.11
N GLU A 83 3.24 0.51 2.92
CA GLU A 83 2.46 0.96 4.11
C GLU A 83 1.05 1.49 3.79
N THR A 84 0.01 1.12 4.54
CA THR A 84 -1.40 1.48 4.22
C THR A 84 -1.75 2.97 4.20
N SER A 85 -0.97 3.86 4.80
CA SER A 85 -1.27 5.29 4.85
C SER A 85 -0.98 5.99 3.52
N ILE A 86 -1.90 6.86 3.13
CA ILE A 86 -1.72 7.87 2.08
C ILE A 86 -2.42 9.15 2.52
N ASP A 87 -1.92 10.29 2.07
CA ASP A 87 -2.53 11.59 2.30
C ASP A 87 -2.75 12.28 0.94
N LEU A 88 -4.02 12.38 0.56
CA LEU A 88 -4.47 12.97 -0.70
C LEU A 88 -5.07 14.35 -0.42
N ASP A 89 -5.06 15.25 -1.42
CA ASP A 89 -5.75 16.52 -1.26
C ASP A 89 -7.27 16.29 -1.20
N PRO A 90 -7.94 16.53 -0.05
CA PRO A 90 -9.38 16.29 0.09
C PRO A 90 -10.22 17.24 -0.76
N LYS A 91 -9.64 18.32 -1.30
CA LYS A 91 -10.32 19.25 -2.20
C LYS A 91 -10.23 18.82 -3.66
N ASN A 92 -9.32 17.91 -3.99
CA ASN A 92 -9.02 17.46 -5.35
C ASN A 92 -8.81 15.94 -5.36
N GLU A 93 -9.79 15.20 -4.83
CA GLU A 93 -9.70 13.74 -4.81
C GLU A 93 -9.60 13.16 -6.23
N PRO A 94 -8.68 12.21 -6.45
CA PRO A 94 -8.49 11.61 -7.76
C PRO A 94 -9.70 10.77 -8.16
N LYS A 95 -9.90 10.64 -9.47
CA LYS A 95 -11.01 9.89 -10.04
C LYS A 95 -11.03 8.44 -9.51
N GLY A 96 -12.22 8.02 -9.08
CA GLY A 96 -12.46 6.65 -8.60
C GLY A 96 -11.95 6.37 -7.20
N PHE A 97 -11.30 7.32 -6.53
CA PHE A 97 -10.91 7.16 -5.14
C PHE A 97 -12.12 7.26 -4.22
N SER A 98 -12.14 6.37 -3.25
CA SER A 98 -12.84 6.49 -1.98
C SER A 98 -12.06 5.66 -0.97
N CYS A 99 -12.22 5.94 0.32
CA CYS A 99 -11.53 5.19 1.36
C CYS A 99 -11.89 3.68 1.32
N ASP A 100 -13.14 3.32 0.97
CA ASP A 100 -13.55 1.93 0.77
C ASP A 100 -12.91 1.26 -0.46
N THR A 101 -12.82 1.97 -1.59
CA THR A 101 -12.23 1.41 -2.81
C THR A 101 -10.73 1.26 -2.67
N TYR A 102 -10.07 2.20 -1.98
CA TYR A 102 -8.67 2.11 -1.62
C TYR A 102 -8.40 0.95 -0.64
N PHE A 103 -9.15 0.86 0.46
CA PHE A 103 -9.04 -0.26 1.39
C PHE A 103 -9.23 -1.61 0.69
N SER A 104 -10.27 -1.72 -0.15
CA SER A 104 -10.55 -2.95 -0.89
C SER A 104 -9.41 -3.29 -1.85
N ALA A 105 -8.84 -2.29 -2.54
CA ALA A 105 -7.69 -2.48 -3.42
C ALA A 105 -6.44 -2.99 -2.68
N GLU A 106 -6.11 -2.41 -1.54
CA GLU A 106 -4.97 -2.85 -0.72
C GLU A 106 -5.20 -4.27 -0.17
N MET A 107 -6.42 -4.60 0.27
CA MET A 107 -6.77 -5.95 0.70
C MET A 107 -6.70 -6.97 -0.44
N GLU A 108 -7.11 -6.60 -1.66
CA GLU A 108 -6.94 -7.45 -2.85
C GLU A 108 -5.46 -7.68 -3.19
N ASN A 109 -4.63 -6.64 -3.08
CA ASN A 109 -3.18 -6.74 -3.27
C ASN A 109 -2.54 -7.66 -2.22
N LEU A 110 -2.91 -7.51 -0.96
CA LEU A 110 -2.44 -8.38 0.12
C LEU A 110 -2.86 -9.84 -0.09
N ALA A 111 -4.13 -10.06 -0.41
CA ALA A 111 -4.64 -11.40 -0.68
C ALA A 111 -3.96 -12.04 -1.89
N PHE A 112 -3.71 -11.26 -2.94
CA PHE A 112 -2.98 -11.71 -4.10
C PHE A 112 -1.54 -12.08 -3.75
N ALA A 113 -0.82 -11.22 -3.02
CA ALA A 113 0.55 -11.48 -2.57
C ALA A 113 0.63 -12.77 -1.75
N ARG A 114 -0.26 -12.94 -0.76
CA ARG A 114 -0.34 -14.17 0.03
C ARG A 114 -0.60 -15.39 -0.84
N ARG A 115 -1.48 -15.30 -1.84
CA ARG A 115 -1.76 -16.42 -2.73
C ARG A 115 -0.55 -16.83 -3.58
N VAL A 116 0.25 -15.88 -4.08
CA VAL A 116 1.37 -16.20 -4.99
C VAL A 116 2.68 -16.53 -4.28
N PHE A 117 2.93 -15.99 -3.08
CA PHE A 117 4.09 -16.33 -2.25
C PHE A 117 3.77 -17.45 -1.28
N GLU A 118 3.67 -18.69 -1.74
CA GLU A 118 3.21 -19.80 -0.90
C GLU A 118 4.20 -20.18 0.20
N LYS A 119 5.52 -20.03 -0.05
CA LYS A 119 6.60 -20.48 0.84
C LYS A 119 7.22 -19.37 1.66
N SER A 120 7.40 -18.20 1.08
CA SER A 120 7.98 -17.03 1.76
C SER A 120 6.92 -16.32 2.60
N LEU A 121 7.36 -15.63 3.67
CA LEU A 121 6.47 -14.84 4.51
C LEU A 121 5.92 -13.63 3.73
N VAL A 122 4.65 -13.30 3.93
CA VAL A 122 4.06 -12.05 3.44
C VAL A 122 3.82 -11.14 4.63
N VAL A 123 4.34 -9.91 4.53
CA VAL A 123 4.17 -8.88 5.55
C VAL A 123 3.49 -7.66 4.93
N GLN A 124 2.51 -7.11 5.64
CA GLN A 124 1.88 -5.83 5.31
C GLN A 124 2.40 -4.77 6.28
N TYR A 125 2.93 -3.66 5.77
CA TYR A 125 3.15 -2.48 6.61
C TYR A 125 1.82 -1.76 6.83
N VAL A 126 1.50 -1.50 8.09
CA VAL A 126 0.23 -0.93 8.52
C VAL A 126 0.49 0.36 9.27
N ASN A 127 -0.18 1.40 8.84
CA ASN A 127 -0.37 2.65 9.55
C ASN A 127 -1.86 3.03 9.44
N PHE A 128 -2.23 4.26 9.77
CA PHE A 128 -3.60 4.74 9.63
C PHE A 128 -4.15 4.51 8.20
N TRP A 129 -5.45 4.26 8.11
CA TRP A 129 -6.15 4.24 6.83
C TRP A 129 -6.76 5.62 6.54
N PRO A 130 -6.79 6.05 5.26
CA PRO A 130 -7.55 7.23 4.87
C PRO A 130 -9.00 7.15 5.35
N CYS A 131 -9.56 8.28 5.78
CA CYS A 131 -10.91 8.40 6.36
C CYS A 131 -11.19 7.61 7.64
N GLU A 132 -10.21 6.98 8.28
CA GLU A 132 -10.47 6.20 9.50
C GLU A 132 -10.05 6.95 10.77
N TRP A 133 -10.96 6.98 11.74
CA TRP A 133 -10.68 7.46 13.09
C TRP A 133 -11.20 6.47 14.12
N GLU A 134 -10.36 6.06 15.07
CA GLU A 134 -10.71 5.08 16.11
C GLU A 134 -11.40 3.80 15.57
N ASN A 135 -11.02 3.34 14.37
CA ASN A 135 -11.56 2.14 13.72
C ASN A 135 -13.08 2.21 13.45
N ASP A 136 -13.62 3.40 13.19
CA ASP A 136 -15.04 3.63 12.86
C ASP A 136 -15.50 2.89 11.59
N HIS A 137 -14.62 2.73 10.60
CA HIS A 137 -14.88 1.97 9.37
C HIS A 137 -14.40 0.52 9.42
N ASN A 138 -13.84 0.08 10.55
CA ASN A 138 -13.32 -1.28 10.76
C ASN A 138 -12.27 -1.71 9.71
N TYR A 139 -11.49 -0.80 9.13
CA TYR A 139 -10.43 -1.16 8.19
C TYR A 139 -9.28 -1.86 8.91
N MET A 140 -8.82 -1.30 10.04
CA MET A 140 -7.78 -1.94 10.85
C MET A 140 -8.20 -3.33 11.35
N SER A 141 -9.40 -3.45 11.95
CA SER A 141 -9.86 -4.73 12.49
C SER A 141 -10.04 -5.78 11.38
N ARG A 142 -10.60 -5.42 10.22
CA ARG A 142 -10.73 -6.34 9.08
C ARG A 142 -9.38 -6.78 8.51
N LEU A 143 -8.40 -5.87 8.44
CA LEU A 143 -7.04 -6.24 8.03
C LEU A 143 -6.43 -7.24 9.01
N PHE A 144 -6.55 -7.00 10.32
CA PHE A 144 -5.97 -7.87 11.36
C PHE A 144 -6.61 -9.26 11.34
N ASP A 145 -7.94 -9.32 11.25
CA ASP A 145 -8.68 -10.57 11.10
C ASP A 145 -8.24 -11.35 9.86
N TYR A 146 -8.04 -10.67 8.73
CA TYR A 146 -7.54 -11.30 7.51
C TYR A 146 -6.12 -11.83 7.72
N ALA A 147 -5.26 -11.04 8.33
CA ALA A 147 -3.85 -11.37 8.50
C ALA A 147 -3.64 -12.58 9.41
N GLU A 148 -4.37 -12.64 10.54
CA GLU A 148 -4.37 -13.78 11.45
C GLU A 148 -4.83 -15.07 10.74
N LYS A 149 -5.94 -14.99 9.98
CA LYS A 149 -6.51 -16.15 9.28
C LYS A 149 -5.65 -16.66 8.12
N ASN A 150 -4.85 -15.79 7.50
CA ASN A 150 -4.09 -16.10 6.29
C ASN A 150 -2.57 -16.16 6.50
N ASN A 151 -2.12 -16.10 7.76
CA ASN A 151 -0.71 -16.19 8.15
C ASN A 151 0.14 -15.07 7.50
N VAL A 152 -0.39 -13.85 7.55
CA VAL A 152 0.29 -12.62 7.10
C VAL A 152 0.86 -11.91 8.32
N GLY A 153 2.13 -11.53 8.24
CA GLY A 153 2.75 -10.67 9.26
C GLY A 153 2.29 -9.21 9.11
N LEU A 154 2.19 -8.51 10.23
CA LEU A 154 1.91 -7.07 10.24
C LEU A 154 3.13 -6.34 10.81
N GLY A 155 3.57 -5.28 10.13
CA GLY A 155 4.67 -4.42 10.57
C GLY A 155 4.31 -2.94 10.40
N GLY A 156 5.17 -2.04 10.83
CA GLY A 156 4.96 -0.59 10.69
C GLY A 156 5.79 0.20 11.68
N PRO A 157 6.10 1.48 11.40
CA PRO A 157 6.91 2.31 12.29
C PRO A 157 6.24 2.56 13.65
N ASP A 158 4.90 2.53 13.70
CA ASP A 158 4.11 2.90 14.87
C ASP A 158 3.53 1.68 15.63
N ILE A 159 3.80 0.46 15.18
CA ILE A 159 3.38 -0.77 15.86
C ILE A 159 4.47 -1.16 16.87
N VAL A 160 4.43 -0.56 18.06
CA VAL A 160 5.35 -0.91 19.15
C VAL A 160 4.67 -1.94 20.07
N PRO A 161 5.13 -3.21 20.13
CA PRO A 161 4.50 -4.27 20.93
C PRO A 161 4.43 -3.97 22.44
N THR A 162 5.19 -3.00 22.93
CA THR A 162 5.31 -2.63 24.34
C THR A 162 4.85 -1.20 24.66
N ALA A 163 4.12 -0.53 23.77
CA ALA A 163 3.56 0.79 24.08
C ALA A 163 2.49 0.66 25.18
N ARG A 164 2.91 0.69 26.45
CA ARG A 164 2.01 0.95 27.57
C ARG A 164 1.47 2.37 27.39
N ARG A 165 0.15 2.49 27.29
CA ARG A 165 -0.55 3.77 27.49
C ARG A 165 -0.05 4.35 28.82
N ARG A 166 0.65 5.48 28.76
CA ARG A 166 0.90 6.33 29.92
C ARG A 166 -0.28 7.28 30.07
#